data_AF-A0A8T1VU01-F1
#
_entry.id   AF-A0A8T1VU01-F1
#
_cell.length_a   1.000
_cell.length_b   1.000
_cell.length_c   1.000
_cell.angle_alpha   90.00
_cell.angle_beta   90.00
_cell.angle_gamma   90.00
#
_symmetry.space_group_name_H-M   'P 1'
#
loop_
_entity.id
_entity.type
_entity.pdbx_description
1 polymer ?
#
loop_
_entity_poly.entity_id
_entity_poly.type
_entity_poly.pdbx_seq_one_letter_code
_entity_poly.pdbx_strand_id
1 'polypeptide(L)'
;MQDAAAPAGNRAAVVRHSASSCAVTRRAASATRVRRERANNVLSIVSYVCVNFLVTLPDIFLIAVMLTVSVVLLAGLNAFEYFLLNLFLLLVVSESMMRVTGCAVPHYIGRIALGAGVFGMFILCEGGMVPHDSTWRCRIPE
;
A
#
# COMPACT_ATOMS: atom_id res chain seq x y z
N MET A 1 -3.72 40.95 0.85
CA MET A 1 -4.18 41.69 -0.35
C MET A 1 -3.45 41.13 -1.56
N GLN A 2 -4.01 40.04 -2.11
CA GLN A 2 -3.87 39.58 -3.51
C GLN A 2 -4.75 38.33 -3.64
N ASP A 3 -6.04 38.59 -3.85
CA ASP A 3 -6.97 37.67 -4.51
C ASP A 3 -6.78 37.86 -6.02
N ALA A 4 -6.62 36.78 -6.79
CA ALA A 4 -6.79 36.81 -8.24
C ALA A 4 -7.12 35.43 -8.84
N ALA A 5 -8.34 35.36 -9.39
CA ALA A 5 -8.74 34.66 -10.61
C ALA A 5 -8.66 33.12 -10.70
N ALA A 6 -9.83 32.49 -10.63
CA ALA A 6 -10.11 31.19 -11.22
C ALA A 6 -10.71 31.37 -12.64
N PRO A 7 -10.31 30.57 -13.65
CA PRO A 7 -11.16 30.33 -14.81
C PRO A 7 -11.91 28.99 -14.69
N ALA A 8 -13.19 29.05 -15.03
CA ALA A 8 -14.12 27.92 -15.09
C ALA A 8 -13.92 27.13 -16.39
N GLY A 9 -13.55 25.86 -16.28
CA GLY A 9 -13.54 24.92 -17.39
C GLY A 9 -13.03 23.56 -16.91
N ASN A 10 -13.83 22.51 -17.11
CA ASN A 10 -13.48 21.11 -16.88
C ASN A 10 -13.75 20.51 -15.47
N ARG A 11 -14.95 20.72 -14.93
CA ARG A 11 -15.35 20.25 -13.58
C ARG A 11 -15.83 18.79 -13.47
N ALA A 12 -15.85 17.99 -14.53
CA ALA A 12 -16.38 16.61 -14.48
C ALA A 12 -15.30 15.50 -14.46
N ALA A 13 -14.16 15.69 -15.16
CA ALA A 13 -13.12 14.66 -15.24
C ALA A 13 -12.10 14.70 -14.08
N VAL A 14 -11.91 15.86 -13.44
CA VAL A 14 -10.94 16.04 -12.33
C VAL A 14 -11.46 15.50 -10.99
N VAL A 15 -12.78 15.29 -10.84
CA VAL A 15 -13.40 14.98 -9.54
C VAL A 15 -13.08 13.55 -9.07
N ARG A 16 -12.81 12.60 -9.98
CA ARG A 16 -12.44 11.22 -9.59
C ARG A 16 -11.00 11.07 -9.08
N HIS A 17 -10.09 11.99 -9.43
CA HIS A 17 -8.79 12.11 -8.78
C HIS A 17 -8.80 13.04 -7.55
N SER A 18 -9.86 13.85 -7.38
CA SER A 18 -10.01 14.83 -6.29
C SER A 18 -10.45 14.22 -4.95
N ALA A 19 -11.09 13.05 -4.94
CA ALA A 19 -11.45 12.36 -3.69
C ALA A 19 -10.21 11.95 -2.87
N SER A 20 -9.11 11.58 -3.55
CA SER A 20 -7.79 11.33 -2.91
C SER A 20 -7.15 12.62 -2.42
N SER A 21 -7.32 13.72 -3.18
CA SER A 21 -6.79 15.05 -2.82
C SER A 21 -7.45 15.63 -1.56
N CYS A 22 -8.78 15.48 -1.39
CA CYS A 22 -9.50 15.95 -0.21
C CYS A 22 -9.13 15.20 1.09
N ALA A 23 -8.76 13.91 1.00
CA ALA A 23 -8.25 13.12 2.12
C ALA A 23 -6.83 13.52 2.53
N VAL A 24 -5.98 13.88 1.54
CA VAL A 24 -4.60 14.37 1.77
C VAL A 24 -4.59 15.76 2.42
N THR A 25 -5.47 16.68 2.01
CA THR A 25 -5.58 18.02 2.63
C THR A 25 -6.12 17.97 4.06
N ARG A 26 -7.06 17.05 4.37
CA ARG A 26 -7.50 16.81 5.76
C ARG A 26 -6.40 16.20 6.63
N ARG A 27 -5.54 15.32 6.08
CA ARG A 27 -4.40 14.73 6.79
C ARG A 27 -3.35 15.77 7.22
N ALA A 28 -3.14 16.82 6.42
CA ALA A 28 -2.25 17.93 6.78
C ALA A 28 -2.79 18.76 7.96
N ALA A 29 -4.11 19.00 8.01
CA ALA A 29 -4.77 19.70 9.13
C ALA A 29 -4.86 18.85 10.41
N SER A 30 -4.89 17.52 10.30
CA SER A 30 -4.78 16.63 11.46
C SER A 30 -3.33 16.46 11.95
N ALA A 31 -2.32 16.60 11.08
CA ALA A 31 -0.91 16.48 11.49
C ALA A 31 -0.48 17.60 12.45
N THR A 32 -1.00 18.82 12.29
CA THR A 32 -0.81 19.91 13.26
C THR A 32 -1.53 19.61 14.58
N ARG A 33 -2.72 19.01 14.52
CA ARG A 33 -3.50 18.65 15.70
C ARG A 33 -2.86 17.50 16.49
N VAL A 34 -2.34 16.48 15.82
CA VAL A 34 -1.59 15.38 16.44
C VAL A 34 -0.31 15.88 17.09
N ARG A 35 0.44 16.80 16.46
CA ARG A 35 1.60 17.44 17.11
C ARG A 35 1.21 18.20 18.38
N ARG A 36 0.03 18.84 18.38
CA ARG A 36 -0.51 19.56 19.53
C ARG A 36 -1.01 18.61 20.64
N GLU A 37 -1.68 17.52 20.28
CA GLU A 37 -2.10 16.46 21.22
C GLU A 37 -0.89 15.69 21.78
N ARG A 38 0.18 15.53 21.00
CA ARG A 38 1.46 14.97 21.45
C ARG A 38 2.18 15.85 22.48
N ALA A 39 2.17 17.17 22.29
CA ALA A 39 2.76 18.11 23.24
C ALA A 39 2.05 18.12 24.60
N ASN A 40 0.78 17.71 24.63
CA ASN A 40 -0.02 17.59 25.85
C ASN A 40 0.01 16.16 26.46
N ASN A 41 0.88 15.27 25.96
CA ASN A 41 1.02 13.86 26.36
C ASN A 41 -0.30 13.04 26.40
N VAL A 42 -1.35 13.53 25.73
CA VAL A 42 -2.68 12.88 25.75
C VAL A 42 -2.76 11.70 24.77
N LEU A 43 -1.76 11.52 23.90
CA LEU A 43 -1.80 10.47 22.86
C LEU A 43 -0.48 9.69 22.76
N SER A 44 -0.48 8.48 23.32
CA SER A 44 0.61 7.52 23.16
C SER A 44 0.73 7.03 21.70
N ILE A 45 1.97 6.97 21.19
CA ILE A 45 2.29 6.55 19.82
C ILE A 45 1.87 5.10 19.59
N VAL A 46 2.12 4.27 20.59
CA VAL A 46 1.96 2.82 20.48
C VAL A 46 0.49 2.45 20.39
N SER A 47 -0.37 3.01 21.24
CA SER A 47 -1.83 2.79 21.16
C SER A 47 -2.40 3.25 19.83
N TYR A 48 -1.97 4.40 19.32
CA TYR A 48 -2.44 4.90 18.02
C TYR A 48 -2.09 3.94 16.88
N VAL A 49 -0.86 3.42 16.88
CA VAL A 49 -0.40 2.48 15.85
C VAL A 49 -1.12 1.14 15.99
N CYS A 50 -1.24 0.59 17.20
CA CYS A 50 -1.93 -0.68 17.46
C CYS A 50 -3.42 -0.63 17.06
N VAL A 51 -4.13 0.45 17.38
CA VAL A 51 -5.54 0.61 16.98
C VAL A 51 -5.67 0.66 15.46
N ASN A 52 -4.77 1.37 14.77
CA ASN A 52 -4.77 1.41 13.30
C ASN A 52 -4.46 0.03 12.68
N PHE A 53 -3.61 -0.78 13.31
CA PHE A 53 -3.39 -2.17 12.90
C PHE A 53 -4.63 -3.03 13.12
N LEU A 54 -5.25 -2.95 14.30
CA LEU A 54 -6.47 -3.69 14.66
C LEU A 54 -7.64 -3.36 13.73
N VAL A 55 -7.82 -2.10 13.35
CA VAL A 55 -8.87 -1.67 12.41
C VAL A 55 -8.60 -2.17 10.99
N THR A 56 -7.34 -2.30 10.57
CA THR A 56 -7.01 -2.83 9.23
C THR A 56 -7.06 -4.36 9.11
N LEU A 57 -6.97 -5.10 10.22
CA LEU A 57 -7.03 -6.57 10.19
C LEU A 57 -8.32 -7.13 9.55
N PRO A 58 -9.54 -6.68 9.90
CA PRO A 58 -10.76 -7.18 9.26
C PRO A 58 -10.86 -6.79 7.79
N ASP A 59 -10.32 -5.64 7.39
CA ASP A 59 -10.33 -5.17 6.00
C ASP A 59 -9.50 -6.10 5.10
N ILE A 60 -8.27 -6.40 5.54
CA ILE A 60 -7.36 -7.30 4.81
C ILE A 60 -7.93 -8.72 4.70
N PHE A 61 -8.59 -9.21 5.76
CA PHE A 61 -9.23 -10.52 5.74
C PHE A 61 -10.35 -10.58 4.70
N LEU A 62 -11.18 -9.54 4.61
CA LEU A 62 -12.25 -9.46 3.63
C LEU A 62 -11.72 -9.44 2.19
N ILE A 63 -10.66 -8.66 1.93
CA ILE A 63 -10.00 -8.60 0.63
C ILE A 63 -9.40 -9.97 0.27
N ALA A 64 -8.73 -10.63 1.21
CA ALA A 64 -8.16 -11.96 0.99
C ALA A 64 -9.24 -12.96 0.55
N VAL A 65 -10.36 -13.03 1.26
CA VAL A 65 -11.49 -13.92 0.90
C VAL A 65 -12.03 -13.62 -0.49
N MET A 66 -12.24 -12.34 -0.83
CA MET A 66 -12.75 -11.94 -2.16
C MET A 66 -11.80 -12.35 -3.29
N LEU A 67 -10.50 -12.19 -3.08
CA LEU A 67 -9.48 -12.61 -4.04
C LEU A 67 -9.39 -14.13 -4.15
N THR A 68 -9.42 -14.86 -3.04
CA THR A 68 -9.43 -16.32 -3.02
C THR A 68 -10.63 -16.86 -3.78
N VAL A 69 -11.84 -16.31 -3.57
CA VAL A 69 -13.05 -16.71 -4.31
C VAL A 69 -12.88 -16.46 -5.82
N SER A 70 -12.36 -15.29 -6.19
CA SER A 70 -12.14 -14.92 -7.60
C SER A 70 -11.15 -15.86 -8.30
N VAL A 71 -10.04 -16.22 -7.63
CA VAL A 71 -9.02 -17.12 -8.17
C VAL A 71 -9.53 -18.56 -8.23
N VAL A 72 -10.27 -19.04 -7.24
CA VAL A 72 -10.79 -20.42 -7.23
C VAL A 72 -11.78 -20.65 -8.37
N LEU A 73 -12.63 -19.65 -8.67
CA LEU A 73 -13.52 -19.70 -9.83
C LEU A 73 -12.75 -19.76 -11.15
N LEU A 74 -11.57 -19.12 -11.23
CA LEU A 74 -10.77 -19.03 -12.45
C LEU A 74 -9.80 -20.21 -12.64
N ALA A 75 -9.24 -20.73 -11.55
CA ALA A 75 -8.17 -21.72 -11.57
C ALA A 75 -8.61 -23.15 -11.22
N GLY A 76 -9.83 -23.36 -10.69
CA GLY A 76 -10.35 -24.69 -10.36
C GLY A 76 -9.51 -25.46 -9.33
N LEU A 77 -8.86 -24.75 -8.41
CA LEU A 77 -7.88 -25.32 -7.49
C LEU A 77 -8.55 -25.90 -6.23
N ASN A 78 -8.22 -27.15 -5.86
CA ASN A 78 -8.82 -27.86 -4.71
C ASN A 78 -8.24 -27.49 -3.32
N ALA A 79 -7.11 -26.78 -3.26
CA ALA A 79 -6.42 -26.43 -2.00
C ALA A 79 -6.77 -25.01 -1.52
N PHE A 80 -8.01 -24.80 -1.08
CA PHE A 80 -8.54 -23.49 -0.69
C PHE A 80 -7.83 -22.86 0.51
N GLU A 81 -7.58 -23.64 1.57
CA GLU A 81 -7.10 -23.13 2.85
C GLU A 81 -5.64 -22.64 2.80
N TYR A 82 -4.74 -23.44 2.22
CA TYR A 82 -3.34 -23.07 2.05
C TYR A 82 -3.19 -21.84 1.15
N PHE A 83 -4.01 -21.75 0.10
CA PHE A 83 -4.01 -20.60 -0.79
C PHE A 83 -4.50 -19.34 -0.09
N LEU A 84 -5.58 -19.43 0.69
CA LEU A 84 -6.13 -18.30 1.48
C LEU A 84 -5.12 -17.80 2.52
N LEU A 85 -4.51 -18.71 3.29
CA LEU A 85 -3.51 -18.35 4.31
C LEU A 85 -2.29 -17.66 3.70
N ASN A 86 -1.78 -18.18 2.58
CA ASN A 86 -0.65 -17.58 1.87
C ASN A 86 -0.98 -16.17 1.36
N LEU A 87 -2.17 -16.00 0.75
CA LEU A 87 -2.60 -14.70 0.22
C LEU A 87 -2.82 -13.68 1.34
N PHE A 88 -3.45 -14.11 2.45
CA PHE A 88 -3.65 -13.28 3.63
C PHE A 88 -2.32 -12.80 4.23
N LEU A 89 -1.33 -13.70 4.37
CA LEU A 89 -0.02 -13.35 4.92
C LEU A 89 0.70 -12.33 4.04
N LEU A 90 0.65 -12.50 2.71
CA LEU A 90 1.23 -11.55 1.76
C LEU A 90 0.53 -10.17 1.80
N LEU A 91 -0.80 -10.14 1.94
CA LEU A 91 -1.56 -8.88 2.08
C LEU A 91 -1.22 -8.15 3.40
N VAL A 92 -1.06 -8.87 4.50
CA VAL A 92 -0.66 -8.29 5.80
C VAL A 92 0.76 -7.70 5.73
N VAL A 93 1.70 -8.42 5.11
CA VAL A 93 3.04 -7.91 4.85
C VAL A 93 2.95 -6.65 3.98
N SER A 94 2.11 -6.66 2.94
CA SER A 94 1.98 -5.53 2.03
C SER A 94 1.47 -4.25 2.71
N GLU A 95 0.41 -4.38 3.51
CA GLU A 95 -0.18 -3.26 4.23
C GLU A 95 0.75 -2.70 5.31
N SER A 96 1.53 -3.55 6.00
CA SER A 96 2.52 -3.08 6.97
C SER A 96 3.67 -2.34 6.28
N MET A 97 4.15 -2.83 5.14
CA MET A 97 5.19 -2.19 4.34
C MET A 97 4.76 -0.82 3.83
N MET A 98 3.56 -0.69 3.27
CA MET A 98 3.02 0.59 2.80
C MET A 98 2.93 1.64 3.92
N ARG A 99 2.59 1.21 5.14
CA ARG A 99 2.58 2.08 6.31
C ARG A 99 3.98 2.56 6.69
N VAL A 100 4.99 1.69 6.65
CA VAL A 100 6.40 2.05 6.90
C VAL A 100 6.95 3.00 5.83
N THR A 101 6.70 2.72 4.55
CA THR A 101 7.12 3.61 3.45
C THR A 101 6.45 4.99 3.55
N GLY A 102 5.27 5.07 4.17
CA GLY A 102 4.62 6.35 4.48
C GLY A 102 5.26 7.18 5.57
N CYS A 103 6.10 6.59 6.42
CA CYS A 103 6.95 7.33 7.34
C CYS A 103 8.27 7.77 6.68
N ALA A 104 8.72 7.08 5.62
CA ALA A 104 10.00 7.37 4.96
C ALA A 104 9.96 8.60 4.05
N VAL A 105 8.85 8.84 3.33
CA VAL A 105 8.75 9.91 2.33
C VAL A 105 7.54 10.81 2.59
N PRO A 106 7.70 12.14 2.75
CA PRO A 106 6.60 13.07 2.98
C PRO A 106 5.75 13.34 1.73
N HIS A 107 6.18 12.86 0.56
CA HIS A 107 5.47 12.99 -0.71
C HIS A 107 4.61 11.75 -1.03
N TYR A 108 3.33 11.99 -1.36
CA TYR A 108 2.35 10.94 -1.72
C TYR A 108 2.80 10.06 -2.89
N ILE A 109 3.29 10.68 -3.97
CA ILE A 109 3.75 9.95 -5.17
C ILE A 109 4.97 9.08 -4.85
N GLY A 110 5.92 9.59 -4.06
CA GLY A 110 7.14 8.87 -3.70
C GLY A 110 6.86 7.58 -2.92
N ARG A 111 5.91 7.62 -1.98
CA ARG A 111 5.51 6.41 -1.23
C ARG A 111 4.96 5.33 -2.15
N ILE A 112 4.10 5.68 -3.11
CA ILE A 112 3.49 4.69 -4.02
C ILE A 112 4.55 4.09 -4.94
N ALA A 113 5.46 4.93 -5.46
CA ALA A 113 6.57 4.48 -6.31
C ALA A 113 7.51 3.52 -5.55
N LEU A 114 7.86 3.85 -4.31
CA LEU A 114 8.69 2.99 -3.46
C LEU A 114 7.99 1.66 -3.12
N GLY A 115 6.70 1.71 -2.77
CA GLY A 115 5.92 0.49 -2.52
C GLY A 115 5.92 -0.42 -3.74
N ALA A 116 5.54 0.10 -4.92
CA ALA A 116 5.51 -0.66 -6.17
C ALA A 116 6.89 -1.21 -6.55
N GLY A 117 7.96 -0.44 -6.34
CA GLY A 117 9.33 -0.87 -6.63
C GLY A 117 9.77 -2.06 -5.76
N VAL A 118 9.50 -2.03 -4.45
CA VAL A 118 9.88 -3.12 -3.54
C VAL A 118 9.09 -4.40 -3.85
N PHE A 119 7.78 -4.30 -4.08
CA PHE A 119 7.00 -5.47 -4.50
C PHE A 119 7.45 -6.01 -5.87
N GLY A 120 7.80 -5.12 -6.80
CA GLY A 120 8.35 -5.51 -8.10
C GLY A 120 9.68 -6.26 -7.98
N MET A 121 10.60 -5.78 -7.14
CA MET A 121 11.88 -6.47 -6.90
C MET A 121 11.68 -7.84 -6.27
N PHE A 122 10.73 -7.98 -5.33
CA PHE A 122 10.40 -9.27 -4.74
C PHE A 122 9.93 -10.26 -5.82
N ILE A 123 9.02 -9.86 -6.70
CA ILE A 123 8.53 -10.72 -7.80
C ILE A 123 9.67 -11.14 -8.76
N LEU A 124 10.66 -10.27 -8.99
CA LEU A 124 11.83 -10.61 -9.79
C LEU A 124 12.76 -11.61 -9.10
N CYS A 125 12.94 -11.50 -7.78
CA CYS A 125 13.75 -12.44 -6.97
C CYS A 125 13.11 -13.82 -6.86
N GLU A 126 11.78 -13.92 -6.82
CA GLU A 126 11.03 -15.18 -6.81
C GLU A 126 11.05 -15.91 -8.18
N GLY A 127 11.80 -15.41 -9.16
CA GLY A 127 12.02 -16.08 -10.45
C GLY A 127 10.98 -15.78 -11.53
N GLY A 128 10.15 -14.74 -11.36
CA GLY A 128 9.07 -14.39 -12.30
C GLY A 128 9.51 -13.98 -13.71
N MET A 129 10.82 -13.75 -13.95
CA MET A 129 11.32 -13.29 -15.25
C MET A 129 12.64 -13.95 -15.71
N VAL A 130 13.37 -14.68 -14.84
CA VAL A 130 14.67 -15.28 -15.17
C VAL A 130 14.68 -16.77 -14.75
N PRO A 131 15.00 -17.72 -15.66
CA PRO A 131 15.26 -19.11 -15.29
C PRO A 131 16.44 -19.19 -14.31
N HIS A 132 16.20 -19.72 -13.11
CA HIS A 132 17.17 -19.82 -11.99
C HIS A 132 18.44 -20.62 -12.38
N ASP A 133 18.38 -21.34 -13.47
CA ASP A 133 19.40 -22.21 -14.05
C ASP A 133 20.39 -21.49 -15.00
N SER A 134 20.19 -20.21 -15.31
CA SER A 134 21.04 -19.49 -16.28
C SER A 134 21.91 -18.37 -15.70
N THR A 135 21.80 -18.05 -14.42
CA THR A 135 22.50 -16.89 -13.85
C THR A 135 23.81 -17.32 -13.17
N TRP A 136 24.93 -16.87 -13.75
CA TRP A 136 26.34 -16.92 -13.28
C TRP A 136 27.24 -18.09 -13.69
N ARG A 137 26.76 -19.17 -14.32
CA ARG A 137 27.65 -20.08 -15.07
C ARG A 137 27.62 -19.72 -16.55
N CYS A 138 28.34 -18.65 -16.90
CA CYS A 138 29.01 -18.66 -18.19
C CYS A 138 29.98 -19.86 -18.19
N ARG A 139 29.47 -20.96 -18.73
CA ARG A 139 30.21 -22.00 -19.45
C ARG A 139 31.27 -21.31 -20.32
N ILE A 140 32.55 -21.42 -19.94
CA ILE A 140 33.65 -21.37 -20.91
C ILE A 140 33.71 -22.76 -21.55
N PRO A 141 33.34 -22.93 -22.82
CA PRO A 141 33.87 -24.03 -23.62
C PRO A 141 35.29 -23.69 -24.06
N GLU A 142 36.15 -24.71 -24.16
CA GLU A 142 37.50 -24.61 -24.75
C GLU A 142 37.49 -24.03 -26.17
#